data_AF-A0ABD2XEN2-F1
#
_entry.id   AF-A0ABD2XEN2-F1
#
_cell.length_a   1.000
_cell.length_b   1.000
_cell.length_c   1.000
_cell.angle_alpha   90.00
_cell.angle_beta   90.00
_cell.angle_gamma   90.00
#
_symmetry.space_group_name_H-M   'P 1'
#
loop_
_entity.id
_entity.type
_entity.pdbx_description
1 polymer ?
#
loop_
_entity_poly.entity_id
_entity_poly.type
_entity_poly.pdbx_seq_one_letter_code
_entity_poly.pdbx_strand_id
1 'polypeptide(L)' 'MKIIIFFVMIVLTVLYGKTSGALNEGATDCLCPVTANIDYVCGSNGVTYVNPSALRCAAKCTRQQISQAYYGKCNTD' A
#
# COMPACT_ATOMS: atom_id res chain seq x y z
N MET A 1 26.50 -35.10 18.69
CA MET A 1 26.04 -35.47 17.33
C MET A 1 24.56 -35.15 17.11
N LYS A 2 23.62 -35.65 17.95
CA LYS A 2 22.17 -35.32 17.83
C LYS A 2 21.85 -33.81 17.93
N ILE A 3 22.50 -33.09 18.85
CA ILE A 3 22.33 -31.64 19.05
C ILE A 3 22.77 -30.86 17.80
N ILE A 4 23.91 -31.22 17.22
CA ILE A 4 24.44 -30.59 16.00
C ILE A 4 23.47 -30.81 14.83
N ILE A 5 22.93 -32.03 14.69
CA ILE A 5 21.92 -32.33 13.67
C ILE A 5 20.65 -31.48 13.89
N PHE A 6 20.22 -31.28 15.13
CA PHE A 6 19.04 -30.45 15.43
C PHE A 6 19.26 -28.98 15.06
N PHE A 7 20.42 -28.41 15.40
CA PHE A 7 20.78 -27.05 14.99
C PHE A 7 20.90 -26.91 13.47
N VAL A 8 21.48 -27.89 12.80
CA VAL A 8 21.58 -27.92 11.33
C VAL A 8 20.18 -27.97 10.71
N MET A 9 19.27 -28.82 11.22
CA MET A 9 17.90 -28.89 10.71
C MET A 9 17.13 -27.59 10.93
N ILE A 10 17.26 -26.94 12.10
CA ILE A 10 16.66 -25.63 12.36
C ILE A 10 17.19 -24.60 11.37
N VAL A 11 18.51 -24.54 11.18
CA VAL A 11 19.14 -23.60 10.24
C VAL A 11 18.67 -23.90 8.81
N LEU A 12 18.64 -25.16 8.37
CA LEU A 12 18.14 -25.55 7.06
C LEU A 12 16.65 -25.22 6.90
N THR A 13 15.80 -25.41 7.92
CA THR A 13 14.39 -24.98 7.84
C THR A 13 14.21 -23.47 7.84
N VAL A 14 15.12 -22.69 8.41
CA VAL A 14 15.07 -21.22 8.35
C VAL A 14 15.63 -20.71 7.01
N LEU A 15 16.63 -21.40 6.46
CA LEU A 15 17.24 -21.08 5.17
C LEU A 15 16.37 -21.52 3.97
N TYR A 16 15.76 -22.71 4.04
CA TYR A 16 14.86 -23.25 3.02
C TYR A 16 13.39 -22.93 3.30
N GLY A 17 13.00 -22.65 4.54
CA GLY A 17 11.65 -22.23 4.92
C GLY A 17 11.43 -20.73 4.80
N LYS A 18 11.95 -20.14 3.72
CA LYS A 18 11.24 -19.02 3.09
C LYS A 18 9.94 -19.61 2.55
N THR A 19 8.93 -19.67 3.41
CA THR A 19 7.55 -19.91 2.99
C THR A 19 7.26 -18.94 1.85
N SER A 20 6.88 -19.52 0.72
CA SER A 20 6.29 -18.85 -0.42
C SER A 20 5.05 -18.11 0.08
N GLY A 21 5.29 -16.88 0.50
CA GLY A 21 4.29 -15.91 0.91
C GLY A 21 4.64 -14.57 0.29
N ALA A 22 5.15 -14.58 -0.95
CA ALA A 22 4.77 -13.50 -1.84
C ALA A 22 3.26 -13.62 -1.97
N LEU A 23 2.53 -12.92 -1.10
CA LEU A 23 1.21 -12.48 -1.47
C LEU A 23 1.44 -11.66 -2.74
N ASN A 24 1.26 -12.31 -3.89
CA ASN A 24 0.57 -11.67 -5.00
C ASN A 24 -0.87 -11.37 -4.55
N GLU A 25 -0.98 -10.49 -3.55
CA GLU A 25 -2.15 -9.71 -3.18
C GLU A 25 -1.77 -8.22 -3.44
N GLY A 26 -1.01 -7.98 -4.50
CA GLY A 26 -0.77 -6.64 -5.04
C GLY A 26 -2.02 -6.04 -5.71
N ALA A 27 -3.13 -6.77 -5.69
CA ALA A 27 -4.46 -6.30 -6.02
C ALA A 27 -5.46 -7.03 -5.12
N THR A 28 -5.33 -6.87 -3.79
CA THR A 28 -6.52 -7.02 -2.95
C THR A 28 -7.52 -6.02 -3.54
N ASP A 29 -8.58 -6.53 -4.15
CA ASP A 29 -9.71 -5.80 -4.69
C ASP A 29 -9.96 -4.53 -3.88
N CYS A 30 -9.40 -3.40 -4.33
CA CYS A 30 -9.45 -2.19 -3.54
C CYS A 30 -10.77 -1.51 -3.83
N LEU A 31 -11.84 -2.06 -3.24
CA LEU A 31 -13.15 -1.45 -3.31
C LEU A 31 -13.11 -0.08 -2.65
N CYS A 32 -13.25 0.92 -3.50
CA CYS A 32 -13.46 2.30 -3.15
C CYS A 32 -14.63 2.86 -3.97
N PRO A 33 -15.81 3.00 -3.37
CA PRO A 33 -16.83 3.86 -3.95
C PRO A 33 -16.32 5.30 -3.93
N VAL A 34 -16.09 5.87 -5.12
CA VAL A 34 -15.75 7.28 -5.32
C VAL A 34 -17.00 8.00 -5.80
N THR A 35 -17.28 9.17 -5.26
CA THR A 35 -18.40 10.01 -5.71
C THR A 35 -18.12 10.59 -7.09
N ALA A 36 -19.14 10.82 -7.90
CA ALA A 36 -18.99 11.48 -9.20
C ALA A 36 -18.82 13.01 -9.13
N ASN A 37 -19.02 13.60 -7.94
CA ASN A 37 -18.84 15.02 -7.69
C ASN A 37 -17.38 15.44 -7.98
N ILE A 38 -17.23 16.59 -8.65
CA ILE A 38 -15.93 17.16 -8.99
C ILE A 38 -15.64 18.25 -7.98
N ASP A 39 -14.73 17.98 -7.05
CA ASP A 39 -14.31 18.87 -5.96
C ASP A 39 -12.80 18.74 -5.77
N TYR A 40 -12.01 19.30 -6.69
CA TYR A 40 -10.57 19.06 -6.73
C TYR A 40 -9.88 19.30 -5.38
N VAL A 41 -8.91 18.43 -5.06
CA VAL A 41 -8.04 18.58 -3.89
C VAL A 41 -6.60 18.24 -4.24
N CYS A 42 -5.66 18.94 -3.62
CA CYS A 42 -4.25 18.63 -3.70
C CYS A 42 -3.86 17.70 -2.56
N GLY A 43 -3.24 16.56 -2.86
CA GLY A 43 -2.69 15.65 -1.86
C GLY A 43 -1.36 16.14 -1.30
N SER A 44 -0.98 15.64 -0.12
CA SER A 44 0.34 15.86 0.50
C SER A 44 1.51 15.35 -0.34
N ASN A 45 1.22 14.50 -1.33
CA ASN A 45 2.14 13.98 -2.33
C ASN A 45 2.23 14.85 -3.59
N GLY A 46 1.59 16.02 -3.62
CA GLY A 46 1.57 16.91 -4.80
C GLY A 46 0.71 16.43 -5.97
N VAL A 47 -0.11 15.39 -5.77
CA VAL A 47 -1.02 14.88 -6.80
C VAL A 47 -2.40 15.51 -6.66
N THR A 48 -2.97 15.94 -7.79
CA THR A 48 -4.36 16.43 -7.85
C THR A 48 -5.33 15.26 -7.89
N TYR A 49 -6.30 15.24 -6.99
CA TYR A 49 -7.41 14.28 -6.99
C TYR A 49 -8.71 14.99 -7.39
N VAL A 50 -9.55 14.32 -8.19
CA VAL A 50 -10.81 14.88 -8.70
C VAL A 50 -11.81 15.22 -7.60
N ASN A 51 -11.72 14.52 -6.47
CA ASN A 51 -12.48 14.81 -5.26
C ASN A 51 -11.81 14.20 -4.01
N PRO A 52 -12.27 14.57 -2.79
CA PRO A 52 -11.73 14.01 -1.55
C PRO A 52 -11.91 12.49 -1.42
N SER A 53 -12.95 11.91 -2.03
CA SER A 53 -13.17 10.46 -1.98
C SER A 53 -12.13 9.70 -2.80
N ALA A 54 -11.70 10.24 -3.95
CA ALA A 54 -10.63 9.72 -4.76
C ALA A 54 -9.28 9.77 -4.02
N LEU A 55 -9.00 10.87 -3.31
CA LEU A 55 -7.78 10.99 -2.47
C LEU A 55 -7.75 9.91 -1.39
N ARG A 56 -8.84 9.77 -0.61
CA ARG A 56 -8.94 8.74 0.43
C ARG A 56 -8.80 7.34 -0.13
N CYS A 57 -9.39 7.10 -1.30
CA CYS A 57 -9.25 5.82 -1.97
C CYS A 57 -7.79 5.54 -2.33
N ALA A 58 -7.10 6.49 -2.95
CA ALA A 58 -5.71 6.35 -3.30
C ALA A 58 -4.85 6.05 -2.07
N ALA A 59 -5.04 6.78 -0.97
CA ALA A 59 -4.35 6.52 0.30
C ALA A 59 -4.56 5.07 0.80
N LYS A 60 -5.81 4.61 0.78
CA LYS A 60 -6.19 3.25 1.22
C LYS A 60 -5.61 2.16 0.31
N CYS A 61 -5.76 2.30 -1.00
CA CYS A 61 -5.36 1.27 -1.97
C CYS A 61 -3.86 1.15 -2.13
N THR A 62 -3.16 2.28 -2.11
CA THR A 62 -1.70 2.30 -2.22
C THR A 62 -1.02 2.04 -0.88
N ARG A 63 -1.79 1.97 0.21
CA ARG A 63 -1.29 1.93 1.61
C ARG A 63 -0.31 3.07 1.90
N GLN A 64 -0.52 4.23 1.27
CA GLN A 64 0.29 5.43 1.47
C GLN A 64 -0.42 6.42 2.39
N GLN A 65 0.36 7.14 3.19
CA GLN A 65 -0.13 8.23 4.03
C GLN A 65 -0.28 9.50 3.19
N ILE A 66 -1.40 9.59 2.47
CA ILE A 66 -1.74 10.76 1.64
C ILE A 66 -2.83 11.54 2.38
N SER A 67 -2.51 12.73 2.85
CA SER A 67 -3.47 13.67 3.42
C SER A 67 -3.85 14.72 2.39
N GLN A 68 -4.96 15.41 2.60
CA GLN A 68 -5.27 16.60 1.81
C GLN A 68 -4.34 17.75 2.25
N ALA A 69 -3.59 18.32 1.31
CA ALA A 69 -2.77 19.50 1.54
C ALA A 69 -3.63 20.77 1.50
N TYR A 70 -4.42 20.96 0.44
CA TYR A 70 -5.35 22.08 0.30
C TYR A 70 -6.48 21.77 -0.71
N TYR A 71 -7.52 22.61 -0.72
CA TYR A 71 -8.61 22.54 -1.71
C TYR A 71 -8.18 23.13 -3.06
N GLY A 72 -8.69 22.57 -4.15
CA GLY A 72 -8.30 22.91 -5.51
C GLY A 72 -7.28 21.95 -6.09
N LYS A 73 -6.86 22.20 -7.34
CA LYS A 73 -5.78 21.43 -7.97
C LYS A 73 -4.44 21.79 -7.34
N CYS A 74 -3.48 20.88 -7.37
CA CYS A 74 -2.10 21.24 -7.06
C CYS A 74 -1.58 22.27 -8.06
N ASN A 75 -0.75 23.20 -7.59
CA ASN A 75 -0.02 24.12 -8.47
C ASN A 75 0.83 23.29 -9.43
N THR A 76 0.63 23.50 -10.73
CA THR A 76 1.53 23.01 -11.77
C THR A 76 2.58 24.08 -11.98
N ASP A 77 3.63 24.06 -11.16
CA ASP A 77 4.85 24.82 -11.47
C ASP A 77 5.62 24.13 -12.61
#